data_AF-A0A9P8K064-F1
#
_entry.id   AF-A0A9P8K064-F1
#
_cell.length_a   1.000
_cell.length_b   1.000
_cell.length_c   1.000
_cell.angle_alpha   90.00
_cell.angle_beta   90.00
_cell.angle_gamma   90.00
#
_symmetry.space_group_name_H-M   'P 1'
#
loop_
_entity.id
_entity.type
_entity.pdbx_description
1 polymer ?
#
loop_
_entity_poly.entity_id
_entity_poly.type
_entity_poly.pdbx_seq_one_letter_code
_entity_poly.pdbx_strand_id
1 'polypeptide(L)'
;MLSSLQDMLPSLALGALLLPTTLAAILPEYDPFYDAPAGYQNQAPGSILRTRRVIASYLGLVPDDVQAWQLLYRTTAINGTAIASATTVFKPLNPKQDSFVSFQTAYDGSTHNSTNETSRFV
;
A
#
# COMPACT_ATOMS: atom_id res chain seq x y z
N MET A 1 -20.31 59.53 7.75
CA MET A 1 -18.98 59.77 7.15
C MET A 1 -17.96 59.09 8.04
N LEU A 2 -17.22 58.10 7.49
CA LEU A 2 -15.84 57.69 7.78
C LEU A 2 -15.42 57.48 9.26
N SER A 3 -14.70 56.44 9.71
CA SER A 3 -13.93 55.36 9.09
C SER A 3 -13.25 54.54 10.21
N SER A 4 -12.77 53.32 9.88
CA SER A 4 -11.52 52.66 10.38
C SER A 4 -11.42 52.38 11.89
N LEU A 5 -11.64 51.19 12.45
CA LEU A 5 -11.12 49.83 12.14
C LEU A 5 -9.61 49.76 11.85
N GLN A 6 -8.96 48.96 12.69
CA GLN A 6 -7.63 48.37 12.56
C GLN A 6 -6.42 49.31 12.70
N ASP A 7 -5.84 49.33 13.89
CA ASP A 7 -4.38 49.31 14.01
C ASP A 7 -3.96 48.62 15.32
N MET A 8 -2.87 47.85 15.21
CA MET A 8 -1.98 47.32 16.27
C MET A 8 -1.96 45.79 16.53
N LEU A 9 -1.23 45.08 15.64
CA LEU A 9 -0.11 44.13 15.88
C LEU A 9 -0.37 42.74 16.51
N PRO A 10 0.57 41.76 16.42
CA PRO A 10 1.62 41.48 15.43
C PRO A 10 1.60 40.02 14.89
N SER A 11 2.51 39.77 13.94
CA SER A 11 2.87 38.51 13.29
C SER A 11 2.75 37.21 14.10
N LEU A 12 2.11 36.20 13.50
CA LEU A 12 2.47 34.80 13.67
C LEU A 12 2.97 34.29 12.33
N ALA A 13 4.29 34.19 12.23
CA ALA A 13 4.98 33.58 11.11
C ALA A 13 4.45 32.16 10.87
N LEU A 14 4.15 31.87 9.61
CA LEU A 14 3.65 30.60 9.10
C LEU A 14 4.74 29.52 9.21
N GLY A 15 4.95 28.99 10.42
CA GLY A 15 5.68 27.76 10.62
C GLY A 15 4.75 26.60 10.32
N ALA A 16 4.56 26.27 9.03
CA ALA A 16 3.97 25.00 8.66
C ALA A 16 4.89 23.89 9.20
N LEU A 17 4.50 23.32 10.34
CA LEU A 17 5.18 22.18 10.92
C LEU A 17 5.03 21.03 9.91
N LEU A 18 6.08 20.79 9.12
CA LEU A 18 6.26 19.55 8.36
C LEU A 18 6.45 18.43 9.38
N LEU A 19 5.37 18.05 10.05
CA LEU A 19 5.32 16.79 10.76
C LEU A 19 5.53 15.71 9.68
N PRO A 20 6.59 14.89 9.74
CA PRO A 20 6.60 13.69 8.94
C PRO A 20 5.33 12.94 9.35
N THR A 21 4.40 12.77 8.40
CA THR A 21 3.27 11.87 8.60
C THR A 21 3.87 10.48 8.71
N THR A 22 4.21 10.08 9.94
CA THR A 22 4.33 8.66 10.27
C THR A 22 2.92 8.13 10.10
N LEU A 23 2.59 7.76 8.86
CA LEU A 23 1.32 7.16 8.52
C LEU A 23 1.27 5.85 9.30
N ALA A 24 0.63 5.87 10.47
CA ALA A 24 0.29 4.65 11.17
C ALA A 24 -0.42 3.76 10.14
N ALA A 25 0.06 2.53 9.97
CA ALA A 25 -0.53 1.62 9.00
C ALA A 25 -2.02 1.46 9.36
N ILE A 26 -2.88 1.87 8.45
CA ILE A 26 -4.32 1.62 8.54
C ILE A 26 -4.53 0.11 8.50
N LEU A 27 -5.40 -0.42 9.37
CA LEU A 27 -5.73 -1.84 9.33
C LEU A 27 -6.37 -2.15 7.96
N PRO A 28 -6.11 -3.33 7.38
CA PRO A 28 -6.70 -3.75 6.11
C PRO A 28 -8.23 -3.60 6.06
N GLU A 29 -8.91 -3.87 7.19
CA GLU A 29 -10.37 -3.75 7.30
C GLU A 29 -10.90 -2.32 7.11
N TYR A 30 -10.05 -1.31 7.28
CA TYR A 30 -10.40 0.11 7.09
C TYR A 30 -9.68 0.74 5.89
N ASP A 31 -8.98 -0.06 5.08
CA ASP A 31 -8.16 0.43 3.99
C ASP A 31 -8.85 0.24 2.63
N PRO A 32 -9.30 1.34 1.98
CA PRO A 32 -9.99 1.27 0.68
C PRO A 32 -9.17 0.63 -0.44
N PHE A 33 -7.86 0.43 -0.23
CA PHE A 33 -7.04 -0.35 -1.14
C PHE A 33 -7.54 -1.78 -1.29
N TYR A 34 -8.11 -2.39 -0.25
CA TYR A 34 -8.63 -3.77 -0.31
C TYR A 34 -10.04 -3.86 -0.90
N ASP A 35 -10.70 -2.72 -1.15
CA ASP A 35 -12.00 -2.67 -1.83
C ASP A 35 -11.82 -2.88 -3.34
N ALA A 36 -12.23 -4.06 -3.79
CA ALA A 36 -12.23 -4.43 -5.20
C ALA A 36 -13.19 -3.52 -6.01
N PRO A 37 -12.75 -2.98 -7.16
CA PRO A 37 -13.59 -2.11 -7.98
C PRO A 37 -14.77 -2.88 -8.57
N ALA A 38 -15.87 -2.17 -8.87
CA ALA A 38 -17.03 -2.78 -9.51
C ALA A 38 -16.65 -3.47 -10.83
N GLY A 39 -17.18 -4.67 -11.06
CA GLY A 39 -16.93 -5.45 -12.27
C GLY A 39 -15.59 -6.20 -12.30
N TYR A 40 -14.81 -6.20 -11.21
CA TYR A 40 -13.54 -6.95 -11.14
C TYR A 40 -13.72 -8.44 -11.42
N GLN A 41 -14.89 -9.01 -11.14
CA GLN A 41 -15.19 -10.43 -11.32
C GLN A 41 -15.07 -10.87 -12.79
N ASN A 42 -15.33 -9.94 -13.72
CA ASN A 42 -15.26 -10.17 -15.17
C ASN A 42 -13.83 -10.10 -15.71
N GLN A 43 -12.85 -9.69 -14.90
CA GLN A 43 -11.45 -9.68 -15.30
C GLN A 43 -10.85 -11.08 -15.23
N ALA A 44 -9.78 -11.29 -16.01
CA ALA A 44 -9.03 -12.55 -15.99
C ALA A 44 -8.33 -12.78 -14.64
N PRO A 45 -8.17 -14.05 -14.19
CA PRO A 45 -7.29 -14.37 -13.08
C PRO A 45 -5.89 -13.78 -13.30
N GLY A 46 -5.33 -13.10 -12.30
CA GLY A 46 -4.05 -12.40 -12.36
C GLY A 46 -4.11 -10.93 -12.76
N SER A 47 -5.28 -10.41 -13.21
CA SER A 47 -5.44 -8.99 -13.50
C SER A 47 -5.15 -8.12 -12.27
N ILE A 48 -4.31 -7.11 -12.45
CA ILE A 48 -4.02 -6.10 -11.42
C ILE A 48 -5.20 -5.12 -11.37
N LEU A 49 -5.79 -4.99 -10.19
CA LEU A 49 -6.95 -4.12 -9.91
C LEU A 49 -6.52 -2.78 -9.32
N ARG A 50 -5.53 -2.79 -8.43
CA ARG A 50 -4.95 -1.59 -7.81
C ARG A 50 -3.47 -1.81 -7.53
N THR A 51 -2.74 -0.71 -7.47
CA THR A 51 -1.31 -0.69 -7.23
C THR A 51 -0.97 0.49 -6.34
N ARG A 52 -0.15 0.29 -5.31
CA ARG A 52 0.41 1.38 -4.52
C ARG A 52 1.86 1.12 -4.14
N ARG A 53 2.63 2.18 -3.98
CA ARG A 53 3.98 2.08 -3.43
C ARG A 53 3.88 1.88 -1.93
N VAL A 54 4.67 0.95 -1.40
CA VAL A 54 4.77 0.72 0.04
C VAL A 54 6.21 0.86 0.48
N ILE A 55 6.39 1.31 1.70
CA ILE A 55 7.71 1.30 2.33
C ILE A 55 7.89 -0.10 2.89
N ALA A 56 8.91 -0.81 2.42
CA ALA A 56 9.31 -2.10 2.97
C ALA A 56 9.95 -1.90 4.34
N SER A 57 9.18 -1.49 5.34
CA SER A 57 9.64 -1.35 6.71
C SER A 57 9.71 -2.74 7.35
N TYR A 58 10.68 -3.56 6.92
CA TYR A 58 10.97 -4.84 7.53
C TYR A 58 12.44 -4.88 7.98
N LEU A 59 12.63 -4.66 9.28
CA LEU A 59 13.80 -5.06 10.08
C LEU A 59 15.18 -4.53 9.67
N GLY A 60 15.32 -3.43 8.94
CA GLY A 60 16.65 -2.84 8.64
C GLY A 60 17.62 -3.78 7.90
N LEU A 61 17.09 -4.85 7.29
CA LEU A 61 17.86 -5.88 6.58
C LEU A 61 17.81 -5.71 5.05
N VAL A 62 16.89 -4.88 4.54
CA VAL A 62 16.79 -4.60 3.12
C VAL A 62 17.55 -3.28 2.86
N PRO A 63 18.63 -3.29 2.06
CA PRO A 63 19.29 -2.05 1.66
C PRO A 63 18.28 -1.12 0.98
N ASP A 64 18.43 0.20 1.18
CA ASP A 64 17.53 1.27 0.71
C ASP A 64 17.19 1.24 -0.80
N ASP A 65 17.87 0.38 -1.57
CA ASP A 65 17.78 0.30 -3.03
C ASP A 65 16.67 -0.64 -3.56
N VAL A 66 15.77 -1.14 -2.70
CA VAL A 66 14.65 -2.00 -3.12
C VAL A 66 13.34 -1.23 -3.14
N GLN A 67 12.65 -1.25 -4.29
CA GLN A 67 11.32 -0.66 -4.41
C GLN A 67 10.25 -1.71 -4.12
N ALA A 68 9.35 -1.43 -3.18
CA ALA A 68 8.23 -2.30 -2.86
C ALA A 68 6.90 -1.72 -3.34
N TRP A 69 6.07 -2.61 -3.87
CA TRP A 69 4.75 -2.30 -4.38
C TRP A 69 3.75 -3.29 -3.82
N GLN A 70 2.60 -2.81 -3.39
CA GLN A 70 1.47 -3.66 -3.05
C GLN A 70 0.48 -3.66 -4.21
N LEU A 71 0.06 -4.85 -4.62
CA LEU A 71 -0.85 -5.07 -5.74
C LEU A 71 -2.11 -5.75 -5.23
N LEU A 72 -3.28 -5.17 -5.51
CA LEU A 72 -4.55 -5.87 -5.42
C LEU A 72 -4.79 -6.53 -6.77
N TYR A 73 -5.04 -7.83 -6.80
CA TYR A 73 -5.25 -8.58 -8.02
C TYR A 73 -6.47 -9.50 -7.92
N ARG A 74 -7.06 -9.80 -9.07
CA ARG A 74 -8.17 -10.75 -9.19
C ARG A 74 -7.63 -12.17 -9.17
N THR A 75 -8.18 -13.03 -8.33
CA THR A 75 -7.87 -14.47 -8.28
C THR A 75 -9.16 -15.29 -8.18
N THR A 76 -9.02 -16.61 -8.04
CA THR A 76 -10.14 -17.57 -7.98
C THR A 76 -10.10 -18.28 -6.62
N ALA A 77 -11.23 -18.27 -5.90
CA ALA A 77 -11.39 -18.99 -4.64
C ALA A 77 -11.52 -20.50 -4.86
N ILE A 78 -11.42 -21.28 -3.78
CA ILE A 78 -11.53 -22.75 -3.83
C ILE A 78 -12.86 -23.25 -4.42
N ASN A 79 -13.94 -22.48 -4.25
CA ASN A 79 -15.26 -22.79 -4.81
C ASN A 79 -15.44 -22.26 -6.25
N GLY A 80 -14.39 -21.74 -6.89
CA GLY A 80 -14.42 -21.23 -8.26
C GLY A 80 -14.90 -19.78 -8.40
N THR A 81 -15.29 -19.09 -7.33
CA THR A 81 -15.75 -17.69 -7.43
C THR A 81 -14.58 -16.73 -7.61
N ALA A 82 -14.82 -15.61 -8.29
CA ALA A 82 -13.85 -14.54 -8.41
C ALA A 82 -13.72 -13.79 -7.07
N ILE A 83 -12.49 -13.60 -6.61
CA ILE A 83 -12.15 -12.84 -5.40
C ILE A 83 -10.98 -11.88 -5.70
N ALA A 84 -10.80 -10.85 -4.87
CA ALA A 84 -9.62 -10.01 -4.89
C ALA A 84 -8.67 -10.39 -3.75
N SER A 85 -7.36 -10.34 -4.00
CA SER A 85 -6.32 -10.59 -3.00
C SER A 85 -5.19 -9.59 -3.17
N ALA A 86 -4.46 -9.31 -2.09
CA ALA A 86 -3.26 -8.47 -2.13
C ALA A 86 -1.99 -9.33 -2.23
N THR A 87 -0.91 -8.74 -2.74
CA THR A 87 0.45 -9.30 -2.74
C THR A 87 1.46 -8.15 -2.71
N THR A 88 2.65 -8.41 -2.18
CA THR A 88 3.75 -7.44 -2.15
C THR A 88 4.83 -7.88 -3.15
N VAL A 89 5.24 -6.97 -4.03
CA VAL A 89 6.28 -7.20 -5.03
C VAL A 89 7.49 -6.33 -4.70
N PHE A 90 8.66 -6.97 -4.65
CA PHE A 90 9.94 -6.30 -4.43
C PHE A 90 10.71 -6.27 -5.74
N LYS A 91 11.04 -5.05 -6.17
CA LYS A 91 11.91 -4.80 -7.32
C LYS A 91 13.28 -4.34 -6.80
N PRO A 92 14.34 -5.16 -6.91
CA PRO A 92 15.69 -4.72 -6.57
C PRO A 92 16.18 -3.66 -7.56
N LEU A 93 17.27 -2.96 -7.22
CA LEU A 93 17.86 -1.91 -8.07
C LEU A 93 18.22 -2.41 -9.47
N ASN A 94 18.82 -3.60 -9.53
CA ASN A 94 19.28 -4.25 -10.76
C ASN A 94 18.59 -5.62 -10.92
N PRO A 95 17.30 -5.66 -11.31
CA PRO A 95 16.56 -6.90 -11.42
C PRO A 95 17.00 -7.70 -12.64
N LYS A 96 17.07 -9.02 -12.48
CA LYS A 96 17.07 -9.93 -13.63
C LYS A 96 15.68 -9.91 -14.26
N GLN A 97 15.59 -9.98 -15.58
CA GLN A 97 14.31 -9.92 -16.30
C GLN A 97 13.71 -11.30 -16.60
N ASP A 98 14.49 -12.36 -16.36
CA ASP A 98 14.19 -13.75 -16.70
C ASP A 98 14.02 -14.64 -15.47
N SER A 99 14.04 -14.06 -14.27
CA SER A 99 13.93 -14.79 -13.01
C SER A 99 12.96 -14.07 -12.08
N PHE A 100 12.29 -14.86 -11.24
CA PHE A 100 11.47 -14.37 -10.14
C PHE A 100 11.51 -15.39 -9.00
N VAL A 101 11.35 -14.93 -7.77
CA VAL A 101 11.29 -15.75 -6.57
C VAL A 101 9.96 -15.49 -5.87
N SER A 102 9.18 -16.55 -5.62
CA SER A 102 7.96 -16.44 -4.81
C SER A 102 8.27 -16.89 -3.39
N PHE A 103 8.13 -15.98 -2.43
CA PHE A 103 8.24 -16.24 -1.01
C PHE A 103 6.85 -16.36 -0.40
N GLN A 104 6.63 -17.45 0.34
CA GLN A 104 5.40 -17.66 1.10
C GLN A 104 5.73 -17.52 2.58
N THR A 105 5.10 -16.56 3.24
CA THR A 105 5.22 -16.43 4.68
C THR A 105 4.43 -17.55 5.37
N ALA A 106 4.96 -18.09 6.47
CA ALA A 106 4.22 -19.03 7.29
C ALA A 106 3.13 -18.27 8.05
N TYR A 107 1.95 -18.22 7.43
CA TYR A 107 0.81 -17.51 7.97
C TYR A 107 -0.04 -18.45 8.83
N ASP A 108 -0.05 -18.21 10.14
CA ASP A 108 -0.80 -19.01 11.13
C ASP A 108 -1.85 -18.13 11.82
N GLY A 109 -2.83 -17.68 11.03
CA GLY A 109 -3.95 -16.86 11.49
C GLY A 109 -5.15 -17.02 10.56
N SER A 110 -6.36 -16.76 11.06
CA SER A 110 -7.60 -16.85 10.26
C SER A 110 -8.34 -15.52 10.14
N THR A 111 -7.72 -14.43 10.59
CA THR A 111 -8.33 -13.09 10.56
C THR A 111 -7.94 -12.33 9.30
N HIS A 112 -8.83 -11.51 8.76
CA HIS A 112 -8.54 -10.68 7.58
C HIS A 112 -7.41 -9.65 7.84
N ASN A 113 -7.25 -9.22 9.09
CA ASN A 113 -6.23 -8.25 9.50
C ASN A 113 -4.84 -8.87 9.62
N SER A 114 -4.74 -10.19 9.75
CA SER A 114 -3.42 -10.82 9.67
C SER A 114 -2.97 -10.78 8.19
N THR A 115 -1.75 -10.27 7.95
CA THR A 115 -1.14 -9.99 6.65
C THR A 115 -1.21 -11.14 5.64
N ASN A 116 -2.17 -11.11 4.71
CA ASN A 116 -2.16 -11.96 3.52
C ASN A 116 -1.13 -11.42 2.52
N GLU A 117 0.15 -11.66 2.80
CA GLU A 117 1.27 -11.25 1.95
C GLU A 117 2.02 -12.47 1.43
N THR A 118 1.66 -12.91 0.21
CA THR A 118 2.63 -13.59 -0.63
C THR A 118 3.60 -12.52 -1.13
N SER A 119 4.86 -12.62 -0.75
CA SER A 119 5.92 -11.72 -1.22
C SER A 119 6.55 -12.31 -2.48
N ARG A 120 6.46 -11.61 -3.62
CA ARG A 120 7.19 -12.00 -4.83
C ARG A 120 8.41 -11.09 -5.00
N PHE A 121 9.60 -11.68 -4.92
CA PHE A 121 10.84 -11.06 -5.35
C PHE A 121 10.97 -11.23 -6.87
N VAL A 122 11.38 -10.19 -7.58
CA VAL A 122 11.77 -10.28 -9.00
C VAL A 122 13.26 -10.52 -9.08
#